data_AF-A0A955EG56-F1
#
_entry.id   AF-A0A955EG56-F1
#
_cell.length_a   1.000
_cell.length_b   1.000
_cell.length_c   1.000
_cell.angle_alpha   90.00
_cell.angle_beta   90.00
_cell.angle_gamma   90.00
#
_symmetry.space_group_name_H-M   'P 1'
#
loop_
_entity.id
_entity.type
_entity.pdbx_description
1 polymer ?
#
loop_
_entity_poly.entity_id
_entity_poly.type
_entity_poly.pdbx_seq_one_letter_code
_entity_poly.pdbx_strand_id
1 'polypeptide(L)'
;MKFDSTNPYVISNGAIHFGDLSTVAAGAMVTHTFNSEVWVDAGSTWSINELAPVEVAGLFRPTGTPSEPFPSETEPMTKGGAGTLIISGDNGNVYTHVIVISGEVILRNGDALPDVGQLEIKPGATLTMEDDETIGTLWNQGHVALGSNTLRLAGTLFAETRGISGTVTGDANSRLVMAATGSSLTENILGSVQVGRVDISGGTMGVSVNGTITLPDVSTSDIRVNGAQSVFQVSNGGTVLMPTVASLTQPNGRGIITDGATMTISQSGSVVSGGRIDIGIDAAHAGVTVSDNGLLDISLGQSPVIVVGVNESGPGEGALTVESGGAVQTKRLFVGVLPDNAGSVSVSGAGSTLVADDASLGGVNQAQFGGVATLSVSDGGAVTLAGGTLDIFTDACSVIVDGGVLSTMIIDTVGSASPTMALSDPAGGSALRLGDDELASITTIDFPVSDAAGGPGSIQKIGLGSLLLAHGGTYSGGVTVTGGRLRLLDAARQFPSLTGSGPVLFTGLRLEGTGVIAGTLSVAGSGVLAPSQESGAGIDLIECGALNLGAGTTTEIQLGGVGSFDQVDVEGEASLGGMLTLSYQGGFTAAPGDWFEIIDA
;
A
#
# COMPACT_ATOMS: atom_id res chain seq x y z
N MET A 1 15.00 42.36 -37.82
CA MET A 1 15.98 42.26 -38.94
C MET A 1 16.08 40.80 -39.33
N LYS A 2 16.00 40.46 -40.63
CA LYS A 2 16.19 39.08 -41.12
C LYS A 2 17.65 38.96 -41.56
N PHE A 3 18.46 38.19 -40.83
CA PHE A 3 19.85 37.98 -41.19
C PHE A 3 19.90 36.99 -42.37
N ASP A 4 20.68 37.34 -43.39
CA ASP A 4 20.82 36.65 -44.68
C ASP A 4 21.21 35.17 -44.49
N SER A 5 20.52 34.28 -45.21
CA SER A 5 20.54 32.82 -45.15
C SER A 5 21.70 32.15 -45.90
N THR A 6 22.65 32.89 -46.47
CA THR A 6 23.68 32.30 -47.34
C THR A 6 25.02 32.02 -46.68
N ASN A 7 25.31 32.56 -45.48
CA ASN A 7 26.57 32.34 -44.78
C ASN A 7 26.37 31.92 -43.31
N PRO A 8 27.23 31.03 -42.79
CA PRO A 8 27.26 30.71 -41.36
C PRO A 8 27.73 31.91 -40.53
N TYR A 9 27.12 32.12 -39.35
CA TYR A 9 27.51 33.17 -38.41
C TYR A 9 28.46 32.59 -37.35
N VAL A 10 29.66 33.15 -37.19
CA VAL A 10 30.59 32.77 -36.13
C VAL A 10 30.54 33.83 -35.02
N ILE A 11 30.22 33.42 -33.80
CA ILE A 11 30.22 34.30 -32.62
C ILE A 11 31.43 33.96 -31.76
N SER A 12 32.41 34.87 -31.76
CA SER A 12 33.62 34.77 -30.94
C SER A 12 33.57 35.78 -29.77
N ASN A 13 33.94 35.33 -28.57
CA ASN A 13 33.99 36.12 -27.32
C ASN A 13 32.64 36.53 -26.66
N GLY A 14 31.60 35.70 -26.76
CA GLY A 14 30.60 35.57 -25.68
C GLY A 14 29.50 36.64 -25.52
N ALA A 15 29.20 37.46 -26.52
CA ALA A 15 27.95 38.22 -26.52
C ALA A 15 27.51 38.60 -27.94
N ILE A 16 26.28 38.24 -28.32
CA ILE A 16 25.59 38.95 -29.41
C ILE A 16 24.82 40.09 -28.75
N HIS A 17 25.26 41.32 -28.99
CA HIS A 17 24.49 42.52 -28.66
C HIS A 17 23.67 42.91 -29.89
N PHE A 18 22.34 42.84 -29.81
CA PHE A 18 21.48 43.29 -30.90
C PHE A 18 21.31 44.81 -30.75
N GLY A 19 22.13 45.59 -31.47
CA GLY A 19 22.20 47.04 -31.31
C GLY A 19 20.84 47.76 -31.45
N ASP A 20 20.62 48.68 -30.50
CA ASP A 20 19.60 49.74 -30.37
C ASP A 20 18.18 49.44 -30.93
N LEU A 21 17.33 48.92 -30.04
CA LEU A 21 15.88 48.77 -30.23
C LEU A 21 15.10 50.09 -30.06
N SER A 22 15.73 51.27 -30.09
CA SER A 22 15.08 52.58 -29.87
C SER A 22 13.88 52.87 -30.78
N THR A 23 13.76 52.18 -31.92
CA THR A 23 12.62 52.29 -32.85
C THR A 23 11.54 51.24 -32.64
N VAL A 24 11.75 50.26 -31.76
CA VAL A 24 10.78 49.21 -31.45
C VAL A 24 9.84 49.76 -30.38
N ALA A 25 8.54 49.85 -30.71
CA ALA A 25 7.55 50.32 -29.76
C ALA A 25 7.62 49.47 -28.48
N ALA A 26 7.51 50.12 -27.31
CA ALA A 26 7.50 49.41 -26.04
C ALA A 26 6.41 48.32 -26.05
N GLY A 27 6.83 47.05 -25.92
CA GLY A 27 5.95 45.88 -25.99
C GLY A 27 5.84 45.21 -27.37
N ALA A 28 6.48 45.72 -28.43
CA ALA A 28 6.53 45.04 -29.72
C ALA A 28 7.58 43.91 -29.70
N MET A 29 7.14 42.67 -29.91
CA MET A 29 8.02 41.52 -30.10
C MET A 29 8.77 41.65 -31.43
N VAL A 30 10.10 41.71 -31.38
CA VAL A 30 10.96 41.59 -32.56
C VAL A 30 11.72 40.27 -32.46
N THR A 31 11.35 39.30 -33.29
CA THR A 31 12.11 38.05 -33.38
C THR A 31 13.29 38.24 -34.35
N HIS A 32 14.49 37.90 -33.89
CA HIS A 32 15.68 37.83 -34.74
C HIS A 32 15.90 36.39 -35.19
N THR A 33 15.54 36.04 -36.43
CA THR A 33 15.70 34.68 -36.95
C THR A 33 17.00 34.50 -37.72
N PHE A 34 17.80 33.52 -37.32
CA PHE A 34 18.93 32.99 -38.09
C PHE A 34 18.49 31.74 -38.84
N ASN A 35 18.38 31.84 -40.18
CA ASN A 35 17.97 30.72 -41.04
C ASN A 35 19.16 29.87 -41.53
N SER A 36 20.40 30.29 -41.22
CA SER A 36 21.63 29.57 -41.54
C SER A 36 22.29 29.01 -40.26
N GLU A 37 23.31 28.17 -40.42
CA GLU A 37 24.07 27.58 -39.32
C GLU A 37 24.77 28.66 -38.46
N VAL A 38 24.66 28.53 -37.14
CA VAL A 38 25.32 29.43 -36.18
C VAL A 38 26.41 28.63 -35.46
N TRP A 39 27.63 29.14 -35.50
CA TRP A 39 28.81 28.54 -34.88
C TRP A 39 29.21 29.33 -33.63
N VAL A 40 29.37 28.64 -32.51
CA VAL A 40 29.76 29.23 -31.22
C VAL A 40 31.09 28.68 -30.75
N ASP A 41 32.02 29.57 -30.40
CA ASP A 41 33.33 29.17 -29.86
C ASP A 41 33.17 28.26 -28.62
N ALA A 42 33.87 27.13 -28.60
CA ALA A 42 33.84 26.18 -27.49
C ALA A 42 34.12 26.87 -26.14
N GLY A 43 33.33 26.54 -25.10
CA GLY A 43 33.42 27.16 -23.77
C GLY A 43 32.86 28.59 -23.66
N SER A 44 32.31 29.16 -24.73
CA SER A 44 31.71 30.49 -24.69
C SER A 44 30.32 30.46 -24.03
N THR A 45 30.09 31.38 -23.09
CA THR A 45 28.73 31.68 -22.62
C THR A 45 28.06 32.61 -23.61
N TRP A 46 26.89 32.24 -24.12
CA TRP A 46 26.07 33.13 -24.93
C TRP A 46 25.04 33.84 -24.05
N SER A 47 25.15 35.16 -23.90
CA SER A 47 24.17 35.95 -23.17
C SER A 47 23.21 36.69 -24.11
N ILE A 48 21.90 36.56 -23.86
CA ILE A 48 20.85 37.37 -24.47
C ILE A 48 20.31 38.26 -23.36
N ASN A 49 20.68 39.53 -23.34
CA ASN A 49 20.30 40.47 -22.27
C ASN A 49 19.08 41.35 -22.63
N GLU A 50 18.58 41.22 -23.86
CA GLU A 50 17.49 42.04 -24.39
C GLU A 50 16.13 41.35 -24.24
N LEU A 51 15.05 42.14 -24.20
CA LEU A 51 13.67 41.66 -24.09
C LEU A 51 13.14 41.03 -25.40
N ALA A 52 13.89 41.11 -26.49
CA ALA A 52 13.51 40.61 -27.80
C ALA A 52 13.96 39.14 -27.98
N PRO A 53 13.06 38.20 -28.35
CA PRO A 53 13.45 36.81 -28.59
C PRO A 53 14.41 36.65 -29.78
N VAL A 54 15.37 35.74 -29.65
CA VAL A 54 16.27 35.33 -30.73
C VAL A 54 15.91 33.93 -31.15
N GLU A 55 15.68 33.69 -32.44
CA GLU A 55 15.37 32.37 -32.98
C GLU A 55 16.52 31.85 -33.85
N VAL A 56 16.93 30.62 -33.58
CA VAL A 56 17.87 29.86 -34.39
C VAL A 56 17.09 28.73 -35.08
N ALA A 57 16.79 28.92 -36.35
CA ALA A 57 16.09 27.95 -37.20
C ALA A 57 17.05 27.05 -37.98
N GLY A 58 18.32 27.45 -38.11
CA GLY A 58 19.40 26.62 -38.65
C GLY A 58 20.05 25.71 -37.60
N LEU A 59 21.09 24.99 -38.01
CA LEU A 59 21.89 24.17 -37.11
C LEU A 59 22.71 25.06 -36.15
N PHE A 60 22.66 24.78 -34.86
CA PHE A 60 23.46 25.44 -33.84
C PHE A 60 24.66 24.54 -33.56
N ARG A 61 25.90 24.95 -33.88
CA ARG A 61 27.12 24.12 -33.73
C ARG A 61 28.17 24.75 -32.81
N PRO A 62 28.94 23.94 -32.04
CA PRO A 62 30.21 24.39 -31.48
C PRO A 62 31.25 24.52 -32.61
N THR A 63 32.13 25.53 -32.56
CA THR A 63 33.17 25.73 -33.58
C THR A 63 34.14 24.56 -33.63
N GLY A 64 34.11 23.85 -34.74
CA GLY A 64 35.29 23.22 -35.33
C GLY A 64 35.69 24.05 -36.54
N THR A 65 36.98 24.14 -36.86
CA THR A 65 37.37 24.67 -38.16
C THR A 65 36.66 23.87 -39.27
N PRO A 66 36.10 24.50 -40.33
CA PRO A 66 35.35 23.81 -41.40
C PRO A 66 36.12 22.69 -42.13
N SER A 67 37.42 22.53 -41.85
CA SER A 67 38.34 21.55 -42.43
C SER A 67 38.70 20.37 -41.52
N GLU A 68 38.25 20.33 -40.26
CA GLU A 68 38.53 19.22 -39.33
C GLU A 68 37.26 18.38 -39.12
N PRO A 69 37.34 17.03 -39.23
CA PRO A 69 36.24 16.17 -38.82
C PRO A 69 36.17 16.20 -37.29
N PHE A 70 35.24 17.01 -36.78
CA PHE A 70 34.79 17.08 -35.39
C PHE A 70 35.83 17.65 -34.39
N PRO A 71 35.64 18.86 -33.82
CA PRO A 71 36.22 19.15 -32.51
C PRO A 71 35.61 18.13 -31.54
N SER A 72 36.39 17.64 -30.57
CA SER A 72 35.92 16.63 -29.62
C SER A 72 34.56 17.05 -29.04
N GLU A 73 33.57 16.16 -29.18
CA GLU A 73 32.13 16.34 -28.90
C GLU A 73 31.82 16.56 -27.40
N THR A 74 32.59 17.38 -26.69
CA THR A 74 32.70 17.37 -25.21
C THR A 74 32.40 18.70 -24.53
N GLU A 75 32.16 19.78 -25.28
CA GLU A 75 32.01 21.13 -24.71
C GLU A 75 30.53 21.58 -24.70
N PRO A 76 30.03 22.13 -23.58
CA PRO A 76 28.61 22.44 -23.41
C PRO A 76 28.19 23.70 -24.18
N MET A 77 26.97 23.68 -24.73
CA MET A 77 26.25 24.92 -25.10
C MET A 77 25.79 25.61 -23.82
N THR A 78 26.11 26.89 -23.62
CA THR A 78 25.68 27.64 -22.43
C THR A 78 24.87 28.89 -22.79
N LYS A 79 23.61 28.96 -22.33
CA LYS A 79 22.72 30.12 -22.44
C LYS A 79 22.67 30.91 -21.13
N GLY A 80 23.01 32.20 -21.19
CA GLY A 80 22.86 33.18 -20.11
C GLY A 80 22.08 34.43 -20.55
N GLY A 81 22.03 35.44 -19.68
CA GLY A 81 21.22 36.65 -19.88
C GLY A 81 19.72 36.43 -19.66
N ALA A 82 18.96 37.51 -19.46
CA ALA A 82 17.54 37.46 -19.09
C ALA A 82 16.57 37.20 -20.26
N GLY A 83 17.03 37.33 -21.51
CA GLY A 83 16.22 37.20 -22.72
C GLY A 83 15.95 35.76 -23.15
N THR A 84 15.10 35.63 -24.17
CA THR A 84 14.60 34.34 -24.68
C THR A 84 15.40 33.88 -25.91
N LEU A 85 15.83 32.60 -25.89
CA LEU A 85 16.38 31.88 -27.03
C LEU A 85 15.36 30.87 -27.55
N ILE A 86 14.99 30.93 -28.82
CA ILE A 86 14.14 29.95 -29.49
C ILE A 86 15.04 29.07 -30.35
N ILE A 87 14.94 27.75 -30.19
CA ILE A 87 15.64 26.76 -31.00
C ILE A 87 14.58 26.02 -31.82
N SER A 88 14.61 26.20 -33.14
CA SER A 88 13.66 25.60 -34.07
C SER A 88 14.31 24.80 -35.21
N GLY A 89 15.64 24.71 -35.23
CA GLY A 89 16.38 23.81 -36.12
C GLY A 89 16.68 22.45 -35.49
N ASP A 90 17.03 21.46 -36.33
CA ASP A 90 17.30 20.08 -35.93
C ASP A 90 18.72 19.92 -35.36
N ASN A 91 18.89 19.90 -34.04
CA ASN A 91 20.18 19.79 -33.35
C ASN A 91 20.41 18.44 -32.64
N GLY A 92 19.59 17.43 -32.96
CA GLY A 92 19.55 16.10 -32.33
C GLY A 92 20.88 15.36 -32.12
N ASN A 93 21.94 15.71 -32.87
CA ASN A 93 23.25 15.05 -32.82
C ASN A 93 24.43 16.03 -32.65
N VAL A 94 24.18 17.26 -32.20
CA VAL A 94 25.19 18.32 -32.31
C VAL A 94 25.91 18.62 -31.00
N TYR A 95 25.21 18.52 -29.87
CA TYR A 95 25.76 18.76 -28.54
C TYR A 95 25.67 17.50 -27.68
N THR A 96 26.55 17.41 -26.69
CA THR A 96 26.47 16.37 -25.65
C THR A 96 26.03 16.94 -24.30
N HIS A 97 26.06 18.27 -24.13
CA HIS A 97 25.61 18.97 -22.93
C HIS A 97 25.09 20.38 -23.28
N VAL A 98 23.93 20.73 -22.73
CA VAL A 98 23.27 22.04 -22.86
C VAL A 98 22.99 22.58 -21.46
N ILE A 99 23.42 23.82 -21.18
CA ILE A 99 23.28 24.49 -19.89
C ILE A 99 22.51 25.80 -20.06
N VAL A 100 21.40 25.95 -19.36
CA VAL A 100 20.64 27.20 -19.27
C VAL A 100 20.87 27.81 -17.90
N ILE A 101 21.68 28.88 -17.86
CA ILE A 101 22.06 29.59 -16.65
C ILE A 101 20.98 30.60 -16.23
N SER A 102 20.37 31.30 -17.19
CA SER A 102 19.34 32.30 -16.93
C SER A 102 18.50 32.61 -18.18
N GLY A 103 17.35 33.26 -17.96
CA GLY A 103 16.41 33.62 -19.02
C GLY A 103 15.63 32.39 -19.49
N GLU A 104 15.10 32.46 -20.70
CA GLU A 104 14.23 31.42 -21.26
C GLU A 104 14.86 30.76 -22.49
N VAL A 105 14.66 29.45 -22.62
CA VAL A 105 14.86 28.70 -23.87
C VAL A 105 13.53 28.09 -24.31
N ILE A 106 13.13 28.30 -25.56
CA ILE A 106 11.93 27.72 -26.18
C ILE A 106 12.36 26.68 -27.20
N LEU A 107 11.83 25.46 -27.11
CA LEU A 107 12.10 24.36 -28.02
C LEU A 107 10.94 24.15 -29.01
N ARG A 108 11.27 23.95 -30.29
CA ARG A 108 10.35 23.69 -31.41
C ARG A 108 10.89 22.58 -32.31
N ASN A 109 10.00 21.95 -33.05
CA ASN A 109 10.26 20.98 -34.13
C ASN A 109 10.67 19.54 -33.73
N GLY A 110 10.64 19.14 -32.46
CA GLY A 110 10.87 17.72 -32.12
C GLY A 110 12.31 17.31 -31.82
N ASP A 111 13.25 17.97 -32.50
CA ASP A 111 14.69 17.64 -32.52
C ASP A 111 15.54 18.88 -32.15
N ALA A 112 15.00 19.78 -31.32
CA ALA A 112 15.67 21.04 -30.99
C ALA A 112 16.95 20.82 -30.18
N LEU A 113 16.99 19.74 -29.39
CA LEU A 113 18.10 19.35 -28.53
C LEU A 113 18.56 17.91 -28.85
N PRO A 114 19.75 17.51 -28.36
CA PRO A 114 20.27 16.18 -28.61
C PRO A 114 19.59 15.06 -27.80
N ASP A 115 19.17 14.01 -28.49
CA ASP A 115 18.54 12.79 -27.93
C ASP A 115 19.41 12.07 -26.89
N VAL A 116 20.72 12.22 -26.99
CA VAL A 116 21.72 11.57 -26.12
C VAL A 116 22.42 12.56 -25.17
N GLY A 117 22.13 13.86 -25.29
CA GLY A 117 22.80 14.92 -24.54
C GLY A 117 22.23 15.13 -23.14
N GLN A 118 23.05 15.70 -22.25
CA GLN A 118 22.60 16.22 -20.97
C GLN A 118 21.98 17.61 -21.14
N LEU A 119 20.84 17.86 -20.51
CA LEU A 119 20.25 19.19 -20.36
C LEU A 119 20.32 19.61 -18.89
N GLU A 120 20.84 20.80 -18.63
CA GLU A 120 20.95 21.38 -17.31
C GLU A 120 20.27 22.75 -17.23
N ILE A 121 19.28 22.89 -16.35
CA ILE A 121 18.57 24.15 -16.09
C ILE A 121 18.95 24.64 -14.71
N LYS A 122 19.59 25.81 -14.61
CA LYS A 122 20.01 26.41 -13.35
C LYS A 122 18.85 27.14 -12.64
N PRO A 123 19.00 27.49 -11.34
CA PRO A 123 17.97 28.22 -10.60
C PRO A 123 17.62 29.55 -11.28
N GLY A 124 16.33 29.81 -11.46
CA GLY A 124 15.82 31.03 -12.09
C GLY A 124 15.84 31.05 -13.64
N ALA A 125 16.29 29.97 -14.28
CA ALA A 125 16.15 29.77 -15.72
C ALA A 125 14.86 29.01 -16.07
N THR A 126 14.35 29.20 -17.29
CA THR A 126 13.15 28.54 -17.81
C THR A 126 13.45 27.82 -19.13
N LEU A 127 12.93 26.60 -19.25
CA LEU A 127 12.76 25.89 -20.51
C LEU A 127 11.27 25.83 -20.85
N THR A 128 10.87 26.17 -22.06
CA THR A 128 9.49 26.11 -22.54
C THR A 128 9.42 25.22 -23.78
N MET A 129 8.47 24.30 -23.82
CA MET A 129 8.27 23.39 -24.96
C MET A 129 7.06 23.84 -25.78
N GLU A 130 7.26 24.02 -27.09
CA GLU A 130 6.17 24.22 -28.05
C GLU A 130 5.86 22.96 -28.87
N ASP A 131 6.79 22.00 -28.92
CA ASP A 131 6.61 20.66 -29.52
C ASP A 131 7.12 19.57 -28.55
N ASP A 132 6.79 18.30 -28.84
CA ASP A 132 7.40 17.14 -28.16
C ASP A 132 8.93 17.19 -28.30
N GLU A 133 9.70 16.69 -27.34
CA GLU A 133 11.17 16.69 -27.41
C GLU A 133 11.74 15.43 -26.77
N THR A 134 12.83 14.92 -27.34
CA THR A 134 13.65 13.88 -26.71
C THR A 134 14.99 14.45 -26.30
N ILE A 135 15.39 14.14 -25.06
CA ILE A 135 16.74 14.44 -24.57
C ILE A 135 17.34 13.21 -23.89
N GLY A 136 18.66 13.25 -23.69
CA GLY A 136 19.36 12.21 -22.96
C GLY A 136 18.98 12.21 -21.48
N THR A 137 19.45 13.23 -20.74
CA THR A 137 19.22 13.35 -19.28
C THR A 137 18.82 14.77 -18.91
N LEU A 138 18.10 14.95 -17.80
CA LEU A 138 17.65 16.26 -17.33
C LEU A 138 18.14 16.54 -15.90
N TRP A 139 18.93 17.60 -15.74
CA TRP A 139 19.19 18.21 -14.44
C TRP A 139 18.43 19.52 -14.33
N ASN A 140 17.31 19.51 -13.59
CA ASN A 140 16.48 20.69 -13.44
C ASN A 140 16.61 21.29 -12.03
N GLN A 141 17.10 22.52 -11.94
CA GLN A 141 17.07 23.37 -10.74
C GLN A 141 16.21 24.64 -10.95
N GLY A 142 15.69 24.84 -12.16
CA GLY A 142 14.88 26.00 -12.57
C GLY A 142 13.43 25.61 -12.85
N HIS A 143 12.88 26.09 -13.98
CA HIS A 143 11.52 25.81 -14.42
C HIS A 143 11.52 25.14 -15.80
N VAL A 144 10.70 24.09 -15.97
CA VAL A 144 10.42 23.45 -17.26
C VAL A 144 8.91 23.48 -17.51
N ALA A 145 8.47 24.23 -18.51
CA ALA A 145 7.09 24.35 -18.95
C ALA A 145 6.83 23.47 -20.17
N LEU A 146 6.13 22.34 -19.96
CA LEU A 146 5.79 21.38 -21.02
C LEU A 146 4.63 21.84 -21.91
N GLY A 147 3.75 22.73 -21.40
CA GLY A 147 2.48 23.03 -22.10
C GLY A 147 1.64 21.76 -22.24
N SER A 148 1.31 21.37 -23.47
CA SER A 148 0.62 20.11 -23.81
C SER A 148 1.56 19.01 -24.33
N ASN A 149 2.87 19.24 -24.29
CA ASN A 149 3.86 18.43 -25.00
C ASN A 149 4.46 17.31 -24.13
N THR A 150 5.18 16.42 -24.80
CA THR A 150 5.90 15.27 -24.24
C THR A 150 7.39 15.56 -24.15
N LEU A 151 7.95 15.52 -22.95
CA LEU A 151 9.40 15.45 -22.74
C LEU A 151 9.80 14.00 -22.49
N ARG A 152 10.62 13.43 -23.37
CA ARG A 152 11.16 12.08 -23.24
C ARG A 152 12.63 12.11 -22.82
N LEU A 153 12.93 11.48 -21.69
CA LEU A 153 14.28 11.21 -21.21
C LEU A 153 14.71 9.82 -21.68
N ALA A 154 15.68 9.75 -22.60
CA ALA A 154 16.07 8.54 -23.32
C ALA A 154 17.54 8.10 -23.10
N GLY A 155 18.33 8.89 -22.38
CA GLY A 155 19.75 8.64 -22.16
C GLY A 155 20.05 7.69 -21.00
N THR A 156 21.29 7.25 -20.93
CA THR A 156 21.88 6.59 -19.76
C THR A 156 22.50 7.65 -18.85
N LEU A 157 22.20 7.64 -17.55
CA LEU A 157 22.75 8.61 -16.60
C LEU A 157 24.28 8.58 -16.55
N PHE A 158 24.88 9.77 -16.35
CA PHE A 158 26.21 9.92 -15.80
C PHE A 158 26.19 9.52 -14.31
N ALA A 159 27.28 8.97 -13.78
CA ALA A 159 27.36 8.33 -12.45
C ALA A 159 27.06 9.23 -11.22
N GLU A 160 26.63 10.47 -11.41
CA GLU A 160 26.26 11.39 -10.33
C GLU A 160 24.74 11.54 -10.23
N THR A 161 24.20 11.34 -9.03
CA THR A 161 22.78 11.54 -8.70
C THR A 161 22.37 13.00 -8.97
N ARG A 162 21.77 13.26 -10.12
CA ARG A 162 21.22 14.57 -10.53
C ARG A 162 19.81 14.33 -11.09
N GLY A 163 18.87 15.21 -10.79
CA GLY A 163 17.44 15.02 -11.10
C GLY A 163 16.65 16.32 -11.10
N ILE A 164 15.35 16.26 -10.83
CA ILE A 164 14.42 17.40 -10.89
C ILE A 164 14.29 18.02 -9.50
N SER A 165 15.14 18.99 -9.18
CA SER A 165 15.05 19.83 -7.97
C SER A 165 14.30 21.15 -8.17
N GLY A 166 14.09 21.55 -9.42
CA GLY A 166 13.27 22.68 -9.82
C GLY A 166 11.80 22.32 -9.97
N THR A 167 11.09 23.05 -10.83
CA THR A 167 9.68 22.80 -11.16
C THR A 167 9.54 22.29 -12.60
N VAL A 168 8.64 21.34 -12.81
CA VAL A 168 8.16 20.91 -14.14
C VAL A 168 6.65 21.07 -14.15
N THR A 169 6.10 21.82 -15.09
CA THR A 169 4.65 22.07 -15.19
C THR A 169 4.13 21.81 -16.60
N GLY A 170 2.94 21.26 -16.71
CA GLY A 170 2.21 21.10 -17.95
C GLY A 170 0.70 20.96 -17.69
N ASP A 171 -0.07 20.88 -18.76
CA ASP A 171 -1.51 20.66 -18.70
C ASP A 171 -1.88 19.17 -18.64
N ALA A 172 -3.17 18.88 -18.70
CA ALA A 172 -3.75 17.53 -18.72
C ALA A 172 -3.20 16.58 -19.81
N ASN A 173 -2.66 17.12 -20.91
CA ASN A 173 -2.14 16.37 -22.05
C ASN A 173 -0.61 16.23 -22.00
N SER A 174 0.08 17.05 -21.21
CA SER A 174 1.53 16.97 -21.06
C SER A 174 2.01 15.62 -20.55
N ARG A 175 3.20 15.21 -20.99
CA ARG A 175 3.78 13.92 -20.63
C ARG A 175 5.25 14.06 -20.27
N LEU A 176 5.65 13.51 -19.14
CA LEU A 176 7.05 13.27 -18.80
C LEU A 176 7.33 11.77 -18.93
N VAL A 177 8.21 11.39 -19.84
CA VAL A 177 8.50 9.98 -20.13
C VAL A 177 9.93 9.66 -19.72
N MET A 178 10.11 8.68 -18.84
CA MET A 178 11.40 8.07 -18.52
C MET A 178 11.52 6.74 -19.26
N ALA A 179 12.28 6.73 -20.35
CA ALA A 179 12.47 5.57 -21.23
C ALA A 179 13.85 4.91 -21.07
N ALA A 180 14.50 5.16 -19.94
CA ALA A 180 15.89 4.80 -19.71
C ALA A 180 16.07 3.26 -19.65
N THR A 181 17.09 2.74 -20.33
CA THR A 181 17.35 1.29 -20.40
C THR A 181 18.35 0.88 -19.30
N GLY A 182 17.87 0.21 -18.25
CA GLY A 182 18.70 -0.36 -17.17
C GLY A 182 18.13 -0.13 -15.77
N SER A 183 18.26 -1.12 -14.88
CA SER A 183 17.70 -1.12 -13.51
C SER A 183 18.42 -0.22 -12.50
N SER A 184 19.53 0.43 -12.88
CA SER A 184 20.31 1.31 -11.99
C SER A 184 20.06 2.80 -12.21
N LEU A 185 19.16 3.16 -13.13
CA LEU A 185 18.89 4.56 -13.45
C LEU A 185 17.86 5.09 -12.46
N THR A 186 18.27 6.01 -11.58
CA THR A 186 17.38 6.66 -10.60
C THR A 186 17.30 8.14 -10.93
N GLU A 187 16.14 8.57 -11.43
CA GLU A 187 15.83 10.00 -11.56
C GLU A 187 15.09 10.45 -10.30
N ASN A 188 15.70 11.34 -9.53
CA ASN A 188 15.13 11.85 -8.29
C ASN A 188 14.39 13.16 -8.52
N ILE A 189 13.11 13.17 -8.23
CA ILE A 189 12.30 14.38 -8.08
C ILE A 189 12.53 14.88 -6.66
N LEU A 190 13.26 15.99 -6.55
CA LEU A 190 13.57 16.73 -5.33
C LEU A 190 12.78 18.06 -5.23
N GLY A 191 12.11 18.44 -6.33
CA GLY A 191 11.26 19.62 -6.46
C GLY A 191 9.82 19.24 -6.83
N SER A 192 9.14 20.03 -7.65
CA SER A 192 7.72 19.80 -8.00
C SER A 192 7.52 19.41 -9.45
N VAL A 193 6.77 18.33 -9.69
CA VAL A 193 6.32 17.91 -11.03
C VAL A 193 4.79 17.94 -11.08
N GLN A 194 4.24 18.77 -11.95
CA GLN A 194 2.81 18.88 -12.22
C GLN A 194 2.54 18.69 -13.72
N VAL A 195 2.21 17.46 -14.12
CA VAL A 195 2.02 17.09 -15.53
C VAL A 195 0.83 16.16 -15.68
N GLY A 196 0.23 16.11 -16.87
CA GLY A 196 -0.90 15.23 -17.17
C GLY A 196 -0.52 13.76 -16.99
N ARG A 197 0.63 13.33 -17.52
CA ARG A 197 1.09 11.95 -17.39
C ARG A 197 2.57 11.85 -17.07
N VAL A 198 2.90 10.86 -16.25
CA VAL A 198 4.26 10.40 -16.05
C VAL A 198 4.36 8.94 -16.51
N ASP A 199 5.19 8.64 -17.50
CA ASP A 199 5.41 7.28 -18.00
C ASP A 199 6.81 6.79 -17.60
N ILE A 200 6.90 5.65 -16.92
CA ILE A 200 8.15 4.97 -16.54
C ILE A 200 8.19 3.63 -17.28
N SER A 201 9.00 3.56 -18.33
CA SER A 201 9.16 2.33 -19.14
C SER A 201 10.48 1.60 -18.89
N GLY A 202 11.39 2.17 -18.08
CA GLY A 202 12.60 1.53 -17.58
C GLY A 202 13.25 2.34 -16.45
N GLY A 203 14.05 1.68 -15.60
CA GLY A 203 14.70 2.29 -14.43
C GLY A 203 13.78 2.55 -13.23
N THR A 204 14.30 3.32 -12.27
CA THR A 204 13.62 3.78 -11.05
C THR A 204 13.31 5.27 -11.18
N MET A 205 12.06 5.66 -10.93
CA MET A 205 11.74 7.06 -10.64
C MET A 205 11.59 7.23 -9.13
N GLY A 206 12.44 8.06 -8.55
CA GLY A 206 12.41 8.41 -7.13
C GLY A 206 11.70 9.74 -6.91
N VAL A 207 10.81 9.81 -5.93
CA VAL A 207 10.32 11.07 -5.34
C VAL A 207 10.97 11.17 -3.96
N SER A 208 11.83 12.16 -3.76
CA SER A 208 12.71 12.21 -2.59
C SER A 208 12.87 13.62 -2.05
N VAL A 209 13.23 13.78 -0.77
CA VAL A 209 13.63 15.07 -0.15
C VAL A 209 12.66 16.22 -0.45
N ASN A 210 11.44 16.17 0.10
CA ASN A 210 10.35 17.13 -0.17
C ASN A 210 9.90 17.24 -1.64
N GLY A 211 10.36 16.34 -2.51
CA GLY A 211 9.84 16.22 -3.86
C GLY A 211 8.34 15.91 -3.85
N THR A 212 7.61 16.52 -4.78
CA THR A 212 6.17 16.37 -4.94
C THR A 212 5.84 16.05 -6.40
N ILE A 213 5.10 14.97 -6.63
CA ILE A 213 4.33 14.80 -7.87
C ILE A 213 2.88 15.19 -7.57
N THR A 214 2.31 16.07 -8.38
CA THR A 214 0.89 16.45 -8.31
C THR A 214 0.27 16.30 -9.68
N LEU A 215 -0.75 15.45 -9.79
CA LEU A 215 -1.43 15.22 -11.06
C LEU A 215 -2.60 16.23 -11.22
N PRO A 216 -2.81 16.81 -12.42
CA PRO A 216 -3.91 17.73 -12.68
C PRO A 216 -5.28 17.10 -12.44
N ASP A 217 -6.27 17.93 -12.09
CA ASP A 217 -7.66 17.53 -11.82
C ASP A 217 -8.45 17.17 -13.09
N VAL A 218 -8.05 16.08 -13.74
CA VAL A 218 -8.75 15.47 -14.87
C VAL A 218 -8.61 13.96 -14.82
N SER A 219 -9.61 13.24 -15.30
CA SER A 219 -9.66 11.77 -15.31
C SER A 219 -8.63 11.09 -16.22
N THR A 220 -7.86 11.86 -17.00
CA THR A 220 -6.81 11.34 -17.88
C THR A 220 -5.42 11.36 -17.25
N SER A 221 -5.29 11.96 -16.05
CA SER A 221 -4.00 12.09 -15.39
C SER A 221 -3.55 10.77 -14.77
N ASP A 222 -2.31 10.37 -15.01
CA ASP A 222 -1.84 9.02 -14.65
C ASP A 222 -0.31 8.95 -14.47
N ILE A 223 0.14 8.07 -13.58
CA ILE A 223 1.53 7.60 -13.50
C ILE A 223 1.55 6.14 -13.94
N ARG A 224 2.31 5.79 -14.98
CA ARG A 224 2.38 4.42 -15.49
C ARG A 224 3.76 3.82 -15.30
N VAL A 225 3.84 2.65 -14.69
CA VAL A 225 5.06 1.87 -14.53
C VAL A 225 4.94 0.59 -15.35
N ASN A 226 5.44 0.62 -16.58
CA ASN A 226 5.16 -0.44 -17.56
C ASN A 226 6.29 -1.48 -17.72
N GLY A 227 7.51 -1.19 -17.26
CA GLY A 227 8.65 -2.12 -17.36
C GLY A 227 8.64 -3.17 -16.25
N ALA A 228 8.99 -4.42 -16.57
CA ALA A 228 9.05 -5.54 -15.61
C ALA A 228 10.15 -5.39 -14.53
N GLN A 229 11.05 -4.43 -14.70
CA GLN A 229 12.09 -4.07 -13.72
C GLN A 229 11.96 -2.59 -13.33
N SER A 230 10.85 -1.93 -13.70
CA SER A 230 10.63 -0.53 -13.37
C SER A 230 10.14 -0.42 -11.94
N VAL A 231 10.70 0.55 -11.22
CA VAL A 231 10.37 0.82 -9.82
C VAL A 231 9.87 2.26 -9.73
N PHE A 232 8.78 2.44 -8.98
CA PHE A 232 8.38 3.76 -8.52
C PHE A 232 8.65 3.83 -7.03
N GLN A 233 9.54 4.74 -6.64
CA GLN A 233 10.02 4.85 -5.27
C GLN A 233 9.68 6.22 -4.72
N VAL A 234 9.17 6.26 -3.49
CA VAL A 234 9.04 7.47 -2.69
C VAL A 234 9.91 7.28 -1.44
N SER A 235 10.88 8.16 -1.22
CA SER A 235 11.91 8.01 -0.17
C SER A 235 12.24 9.35 0.49
N ASN A 236 13.03 9.33 1.58
CA ASN A 236 13.57 10.51 2.28
C ASN A 236 12.55 11.66 2.47
N GLY A 237 11.34 11.35 2.96
CA GLY A 237 10.27 12.34 3.16
C GLY A 237 9.64 12.89 1.88
N GLY A 238 9.83 12.24 0.73
CA GLY A 238 9.10 12.53 -0.50
C GLY A 238 7.60 12.29 -0.34
N THR A 239 6.80 13.02 -1.13
CA THR A 239 5.34 12.93 -1.06
C THR A 239 4.71 12.74 -2.43
N VAL A 240 3.77 11.81 -2.51
CA VAL A 240 2.91 11.63 -3.68
C VAL A 240 1.49 11.89 -3.24
N LEU A 241 0.92 12.98 -3.78
CA LEU A 241 -0.45 13.36 -3.54
C LEU A 241 -1.27 13.03 -4.78
N MET A 242 -2.31 12.22 -4.61
CA MET A 242 -3.35 11.99 -5.61
C MET A 242 -4.64 12.60 -5.06
N PRO A 243 -4.82 13.94 -5.18
CA PRO A 243 -5.97 14.63 -4.62
C PRO A 243 -7.10 14.79 -5.64
N THR A 244 -7.08 14.04 -6.74
CA THR A 244 -7.97 14.14 -7.90
C THR A 244 -8.07 12.77 -8.56
N VAL A 245 -9.03 12.55 -9.48
CA VAL A 245 -9.24 11.28 -10.23
C VAL A 245 -7.99 10.93 -11.07
N ALA A 246 -6.99 10.39 -10.41
CA ALA A 246 -5.70 10.08 -10.98
C ALA A 246 -5.36 8.62 -10.69
N SER A 247 -4.69 7.98 -11.65
CA SER A 247 -4.23 6.62 -11.45
C SER A 247 -2.71 6.53 -11.30
N LEU A 248 -2.26 5.51 -10.57
CA LEU A 248 -0.90 5.00 -10.62
C LEU A 248 -1.01 3.51 -10.95
N THR A 249 -0.52 3.09 -12.12
CA THR A 249 -0.68 1.70 -12.59
C THR A 249 0.69 1.00 -12.68
N GLN A 250 0.85 -0.12 -11.97
CA GLN A 250 2.10 -0.89 -11.85
C GLN A 250 1.85 -2.39 -12.07
N PRO A 251 1.43 -2.83 -13.26
CA PRO A 251 0.97 -4.20 -13.48
C PRO A 251 2.10 -5.23 -13.40
N ASN A 252 3.34 -4.82 -13.72
CA ASN A 252 4.54 -5.66 -13.69
C ASN A 252 5.68 -5.04 -12.85
N GLY A 253 5.44 -3.87 -12.23
CA GLY A 253 6.43 -3.12 -11.46
C GLY A 253 6.29 -3.33 -9.96
N ARG A 254 7.21 -2.70 -9.21
CA ARG A 254 7.21 -2.69 -7.74
C ARG A 254 7.08 -1.24 -7.24
N GLY A 255 6.12 -0.99 -6.37
CA GLY A 255 6.00 0.28 -5.64
C GLY A 255 6.75 0.21 -4.31
N ILE A 256 7.57 1.22 -4.00
CA ILE A 256 8.35 1.29 -2.76
C ILE A 256 8.10 2.63 -2.08
N ILE A 257 7.63 2.60 -0.83
CA ILE A 257 7.49 3.76 0.05
C ILE A 257 8.41 3.53 1.26
N THR A 258 9.38 4.40 1.51
CA THR A 258 10.51 4.14 2.43
C THR A 258 11.05 5.43 3.06
N ASP A 259 11.92 5.33 4.06
CA ASP A 259 12.74 6.44 4.58
C ASP A 259 11.92 7.69 4.94
N GLY A 260 10.83 7.54 5.70
CA GLY A 260 9.99 8.68 6.10
C GLY A 260 9.00 9.18 5.04
N ALA A 261 8.94 8.54 3.87
CA ALA A 261 8.05 8.95 2.78
C ALA A 261 6.58 8.66 3.06
N THR A 262 5.71 9.46 2.44
CA THR A 262 4.25 9.27 2.52
C THR A 262 3.59 9.30 1.15
N MET A 263 2.62 8.42 0.95
CA MET A 263 1.70 8.47 -0.19
C MET A 263 0.27 8.65 0.32
N THR A 264 -0.48 9.57 -0.29
CA THR A 264 -1.90 9.78 0.02
C THR A 264 -2.75 9.56 -1.22
N ILE A 265 -3.68 8.62 -1.11
CA ILE A 265 -4.65 8.24 -2.13
C ILE A 265 -6.01 8.69 -1.63
N SER A 266 -6.47 9.85 -2.08
CA SER A 266 -7.69 10.49 -1.58
C SER A 266 -8.67 10.76 -2.70
N GLN A 267 -9.97 10.78 -2.40
CA GLN A 267 -11.09 11.05 -3.30
C GLN A 267 -11.54 9.89 -4.19
N SER A 268 -12.85 9.88 -4.47
CA SER A 268 -13.48 8.94 -5.40
C SER A 268 -12.87 9.03 -6.79
N GLY A 269 -12.33 7.91 -7.27
CA GLY A 269 -11.73 7.78 -8.60
C GLY A 269 -10.21 7.86 -8.63
N SER A 270 -9.57 8.22 -7.50
CA SER A 270 -8.13 8.05 -7.32
C SER A 270 -7.81 6.58 -7.12
N VAL A 271 -6.95 6.01 -7.97
CA VAL A 271 -6.66 4.57 -7.95
C VAL A 271 -5.16 4.29 -8.07
N VAL A 272 -4.58 3.67 -7.06
CA VAL A 272 -3.26 3.03 -7.20
C VAL A 272 -3.49 1.55 -7.46
N SER A 273 -3.10 1.05 -8.62
CA SER A 273 -3.25 -0.35 -8.98
C SER A 273 -1.93 -1.01 -9.34
N GLY A 274 -1.75 -2.28 -8.98
CA GLY A 274 -0.51 -2.98 -9.29
C GLY A 274 -0.43 -4.39 -8.76
N GLY A 275 0.76 -4.99 -8.87
CA GLY A 275 1.02 -6.34 -8.34
C GLY A 275 1.87 -6.41 -7.09
N ARG A 276 2.58 -5.34 -6.71
CA ARG A 276 3.27 -5.30 -5.42
C ARG A 276 3.51 -3.87 -4.97
N ILE A 277 3.24 -3.63 -3.68
CA ILE A 277 3.70 -2.44 -2.98
C ILE A 277 4.35 -2.84 -1.66
N ASP A 278 5.50 -2.24 -1.37
CA ASP A 278 6.19 -2.37 -0.10
C ASP A 278 6.22 -1.00 0.60
N ILE A 279 5.82 -0.98 1.86
CA ILE A 279 5.64 0.22 2.68
C ILE A 279 6.55 0.08 3.90
N GLY A 280 7.44 1.03 4.11
CA GLY A 280 8.42 0.99 5.19
C GLY A 280 9.52 -0.04 4.92
N ILE A 281 10.21 0.09 3.78
CA ILE A 281 11.50 -0.59 3.56
C ILE A 281 12.58 0.18 4.31
N ASP A 282 13.41 -0.51 5.09
CA ASP A 282 14.57 0.07 5.78
C ASP A 282 14.25 1.28 6.70
N ALA A 283 15.28 1.97 7.20
CA ALA A 283 15.19 2.82 8.37
C ALA A 283 14.30 4.07 8.16
N ALA A 284 13.38 4.30 9.11
CA ALA A 284 12.40 5.39 9.25
C ALA A 284 10.99 5.09 8.72
N HIS A 285 10.02 5.49 9.54
CA HIS A 285 8.60 5.22 9.37
C HIS A 285 8.03 5.76 8.06
N ALA A 286 7.61 4.89 7.15
CA ALA A 286 6.98 5.27 5.89
C ALA A 286 5.50 4.89 5.87
N GLY A 287 4.67 5.70 5.19
CA GLY A 287 3.21 5.61 5.31
C GLY A 287 2.46 5.64 3.98
N VAL A 288 1.39 4.86 3.87
CA VAL A 288 0.37 5.01 2.84
C VAL A 288 -0.97 5.28 3.50
N THR A 289 -1.65 6.35 3.11
CA THR A 289 -3.00 6.69 3.57
C THR A 289 -3.98 6.61 2.40
N VAL A 290 -5.07 5.87 2.59
CA VAL A 290 -6.18 5.77 1.63
C VAL A 290 -7.42 6.37 2.27
N SER A 291 -7.96 7.44 1.70
CA SER A 291 -9.07 8.20 2.28
C SER A 291 -10.13 8.62 1.25
N ASP A 292 -11.30 9.05 1.74
CA ASP A 292 -12.31 9.77 0.96
C ASP A 292 -12.78 9.03 -0.32
N ASN A 293 -12.90 7.70 -0.25
CA ASN A 293 -13.22 6.80 -1.38
C ASN A 293 -12.09 6.62 -2.42
N GLY A 294 -10.85 6.95 -2.07
CA GLY A 294 -9.66 6.51 -2.80
C GLY A 294 -9.51 4.99 -2.75
N LEU A 295 -8.85 4.42 -3.76
CA LEU A 295 -8.65 2.97 -3.90
C LEU A 295 -7.18 2.61 -4.06
N LEU A 296 -6.68 1.73 -3.21
CA LEU A 296 -5.44 0.99 -3.40
C LEU A 296 -5.77 -0.45 -3.81
N ASP A 297 -5.63 -0.76 -5.09
CA ASP A 297 -5.96 -2.06 -5.69
C ASP A 297 -4.69 -2.83 -6.12
N ILE A 298 -4.12 -3.59 -5.20
CA ILE A 298 -2.98 -4.47 -5.45
C ILE A 298 -3.48 -5.90 -5.73
N SER A 299 -4.30 -6.04 -6.76
CA SER A 299 -4.85 -7.33 -7.23
C SER A 299 -4.28 -7.80 -8.58
N LEU A 300 -3.51 -6.95 -9.26
CA LEU A 300 -2.98 -7.22 -10.60
C LEU A 300 -1.66 -8.02 -10.56
N GLY A 301 -1.25 -8.60 -11.68
CA GLY A 301 0.04 -9.29 -11.79
C GLY A 301 0.05 -10.74 -11.24
N GLN A 302 1.24 -11.34 -11.25
CA GLN A 302 1.42 -12.78 -10.95
C GLN A 302 1.45 -13.11 -9.44
N SER A 303 1.73 -12.14 -8.58
CA SER A 303 1.81 -12.35 -7.13
C SER A 303 1.39 -11.11 -6.35
N PRO A 304 0.10 -10.73 -6.41
CA PRO A 304 -0.43 -9.52 -5.79
C PRO A 304 -0.16 -9.52 -4.28
N VAL A 305 0.58 -8.54 -3.79
CA VAL A 305 0.96 -8.47 -2.36
C VAL A 305 1.19 -7.03 -1.89
N ILE A 306 0.66 -6.73 -0.71
CA ILE A 306 1.02 -5.54 0.08
C ILE A 306 1.93 -6.00 1.22
N VAL A 307 3.09 -5.37 1.37
CA VAL A 307 4.00 -5.61 2.50
C VAL A 307 4.18 -4.32 3.30
N VAL A 308 3.99 -4.39 4.61
CA VAL A 308 4.08 -3.26 5.54
C VAL A 308 5.11 -3.55 6.62
N GLY A 309 6.18 -2.77 6.71
CA GLY A 309 7.29 -3.02 7.62
C GLY A 309 8.16 -4.19 7.18
N VAL A 310 9.10 -3.92 6.28
CA VAL A 310 10.00 -4.94 5.71
C VAL A 310 11.42 -4.40 5.61
N ASN A 311 12.42 -5.28 5.61
CA ASN A 311 13.83 -4.93 5.61
C ASN A 311 14.50 -5.59 4.40
N GLU A 312 15.36 -4.84 3.72
CA GLU A 312 16.38 -5.38 2.84
C GLU A 312 17.81 -5.14 3.37
N SER A 313 18.03 -4.05 4.12
CA SER A 313 19.33 -3.71 4.74
C SER A 313 19.29 -3.17 6.19
N GLY A 314 18.13 -2.81 6.76
CA GLY A 314 17.97 -2.31 8.14
C GLY A 314 16.52 -2.37 8.66
N PRO A 315 16.25 -2.08 9.95
CA PRO A 315 14.91 -2.24 10.54
C PRO A 315 13.87 -1.45 9.74
N GLY A 316 12.84 -2.13 9.25
CA GLY A 316 11.78 -1.54 8.44
C GLY A 316 10.56 -1.19 9.27
N GLU A 317 10.11 0.06 9.16
CA GLU A 317 8.89 0.55 9.83
C GLU A 317 7.88 1.08 8.81
N GLY A 318 6.72 0.45 8.71
CA GLY A 318 5.68 0.81 7.74
C GLY A 318 4.29 1.00 8.36
N ALA A 319 3.52 1.92 7.80
CA ALA A 319 2.11 2.12 8.13
C ALA A 319 1.20 2.14 6.90
N LEU A 320 0.11 1.37 6.94
CA LEU A 320 -1.01 1.48 6.02
C LEU A 320 -2.25 1.94 6.78
N THR A 321 -2.77 3.12 6.43
CA THR A 321 -3.96 3.70 7.03
C THR A 321 -5.08 3.75 5.99
N VAL A 322 -6.25 3.22 6.33
CA VAL A 322 -7.47 3.27 5.51
C VAL A 322 -8.53 3.98 6.34
N GLU A 323 -8.95 5.15 5.89
CA GLU A 323 -9.85 6.01 6.66
C GLU A 323 -10.92 6.69 5.80
N SER A 324 -11.93 7.28 6.44
CA SER A 324 -12.92 8.14 5.79
C SER A 324 -13.52 7.57 4.48
N GLY A 325 -13.81 6.27 4.42
CA GLY A 325 -14.39 5.61 3.24
C GLY A 325 -13.37 5.10 2.22
N GLY A 326 -12.06 5.15 2.51
CA GLY A 326 -11.01 4.58 1.66
C GLY A 326 -11.14 3.06 1.49
N ALA A 327 -10.62 2.52 0.38
CA ALA A 327 -10.68 1.10 0.08
C ALA A 327 -9.30 0.53 -0.28
N VAL A 328 -8.97 -0.63 0.28
CA VAL A 328 -7.79 -1.42 -0.08
C VAL A 328 -8.23 -2.80 -0.55
N GLN A 329 -7.67 -3.26 -1.66
CA GLN A 329 -7.84 -4.60 -2.18
C GLN A 329 -6.48 -5.22 -2.47
N THR A 330 -6.25 -6.45 -2.02
CA THR A 330 -5.09 -7.23 -2.40
C THR A 330 -5.38 -8.73 -2.33
N LYS A 331 -4.45 -9.57 -2.77
CA LYS A 331 -4.52 -11.01 -2.44
C LYS A 331 -3.84 -11.32 -1.12
N ARG A 332 -2.65 -10.79 -0.88
CA ARG A 332 -1.90 -11.08 0.35
C ARG A 332 -1.46 -9.81 1.03
N LEU A 333 -1.66 -9.76 2.34
CA LEU A 333 -1.17 -8.69 3.20
C LEU A 333 -0.11 -9.26 4.16
N PHE A 334 1.09 -8.72 4.15
CA PHE A 334 2.15 -9.08 5.07
C PHE A 334 2.53 -7.87 5.93
N VAL A 335 2.55 -8.04 7.25
CA VAL A 335 2.81 -6.94 8.19
C VAL A 335 3.91 -7.35 9.15
N GLY A 336 4.96 -6.53 9.28
CA GLY A 336 6.08 -6.76 10.20
C GLY A 336 6.79 -8.09 9.98
N VAL A 337 7.46 -8.28 8.84
CA VAL A 337 7.82 -9.64 8.37
C VAL A 337 9.03 -10.29 9.07
N LEU A 338 10.13 -9.57 9.26
CA LEU A 338 11.40 -10.10 9.77
C LEU A 338 11.74 -9.52 11.14
N PRO A 339 12.69 -10.10 11.90
CA PRO A 339 13.18 -9.51 13.14
C PRO A 339 13.54 -8.03 12.97
N ASP A 340 13.29 -7.24 14.01
CA ASP A 340 13.48 -5.79 14.07
C ASP A 340 12.58 -4.95 13.13
N ASN A 341 11.67 -5.58 12.38
CA ASN A 341 10.68 -4.85 11.57
C ASN A 341 9.39 -4.63 12.34
N ALA A 342 8.78 -3.47 12.12
CA ALA A 342 7.47 -3.12 12.63
C ALA A 342 6.51 -2.72 11.50
N GLY A 343 5.32 -3.31 11.47
CA GLY A 343 4.27 -2.93 10.55
C GLY A 343 2.97 -2.60 11.29
N SER A 344 2.27 -1.56 10.87
CA SER A 344 0.94 -1.22 11.38
C SER A 344 -0.06 -1.04 10.24
N VAL A 345 -1.20 -1.71 10.36
CA VAL A 345 -2.35 -1.53 9.46
C VAL A 345 -3.52 -1.03 10.30
N SER A 346 -4.11 0.09 9.90
CA SER A 346 -5.28 0.69 10.56
C SER A 346 -6.40 0.88 9.56
N VAL A 347 -7.60 0.38 9.87
CA VAL A 347 -8.82 0.57 9.07
C VAL A 347 -9.89 1.21 9.95
N SER A 348 -10.16 2.49 9.76
CA SER A 348 -11.01 3.29 10.65
C SER A 348 -12.09 4.07 9.91
N GLY A 349 -13.25 4.24 10.52
CA GLY A 349 -14.34 5.05 9.99
C GLY A 349 -15.28 4.27 9.06
N ALA A 350 -16.55 4.66 9.08
CA ALA A 350 -17.60 4.02 8.30
C ALA A 350 -17.30 4.06 6.79
N GLY A 351 -17.45 2.89 6.14
CA GLY A 351 -17.19 2.72 4.71
C GLY A 351 -15.73 2.44 4.37
N SER A 352 -14.79 2.58 5.32
CA SER A 352 -13.40 2.20 5.11
C SER A 352 -13.26 0.69 5.06
N THR A 353 -12.63 0.16 4.01
CA THR A 353 -12.54 -1.29 3.79
C THR A 353 -11.13 -1.75 3.43
N LEU A 354 -10.74 -2.90 3.97
CA LEU A 354 -9.58 -3.67 3.51
C LEU A 354 -10.04 -5.08 3.18
N VAL A 355 -9.85 -5.48 1.94
CA VAL A 355 -10.11 -6.85 1.46
C VAL A 355 -8.80 -7.48 1.03
N ALA A 356 -8.45 -8.60 1.65
CA ALA A 356 -7.36 -9.46 1.23
C ALA A 356 -7.85 -10.90 1.05
N ASP A 357 -7.13 -11.75 0.34
CA ASP A 357 -7.40 -13.20 0.42
C ASP A 357 -6.88 -13.69 1.79
N ASP A 358 -5.60 -13.44 2.09
CA ASP A 358 -4.93 -13.82 3.33
C ASP A 358 -4.15 -12.65 3.94
N ALA A 359 -3.95 -12.68 5.26
CA ALA A 359 -3.07 -11.77 5.97
C ALA A 359 -2.12 -12.51 6.91
N SER A 360 -0.86 -12.08 6.97
CA SER A 360 0.15 -12.61 7.89
C SER A 360 0.79 -11.49 8.71
N LEU A 361 0.80 -11.67 10.03
CA LEU A 361 1.33 -10.73 11.02
C LEU A 361 2.59 -11.29 11.66
N GLY A 362 3.70 -10.56 11.61
CA GLY A 362 4.96 -10.95 12.26
C GLY A 362 5.85 -11.88 11.41
N GLY A 363 5.42 -12.21 10.18
CA GLY A 363 6.09 -13.20 9.33
C GLY A 363 5.34 -13.48 8.03
N VAL A 364 5.95 -14.30 7.18
CA VAL A 364 5.36 -14.81 5.92
C VAL A 364 5.39 -16.33 5.81
N ASN A 365 6.26 -17.00 6.58
CA ASN A 365 6.34 -18.45 6.69
C ASN A 365 7.26 -18.82 7.87
N GLN A 366 7.35 -20.12 8.19
CA GLN A 366 8.19 -20.63 9.29
C GLN A 366 9.69 -20.38 9.12
N ALA A 367 10.17 -19.99 7.94
CA ALA A 367 11.57 -19.61 7.71
C ALA A 367 11.80 -18.09 7.76
N GLN A 368 10.74 -17.28 7.69
CA GLN A 368 10.79 -15.83 7.56
C GLN A 368 9.74 -15.20 8.48
N PHE A 369 10.09 -15.10 9.75
CA PHE A 369 9.26 -14.50 10.80
C PHE A 369 10.13 -13.86 11.89
N GLY A 370 9.51 -13.07 12.77
CA GLY A 370 10.16 -12.46 13.94
C GLY A 370 9.87 -10.97 14.10
N GLY A 371 9.08 -10.37 13.21
CA GLY A 371 8.72 -8.96 13.31
C GLY A 371 7.55 -8.68 14.23
N VAL A 372 7.25 -7.40 14.38
CA VAL A 372 6.15 -6.85 15.19
C VAL A 372 5.07 -6.33 14.25
N ALA A 373 3.82 -6.75 14.44
CA ALA A 373 2.72 -6.33 13.59
C ALA A 373 1.50 -5.93 14.41
N THR A 374 0.85 -4.84 14.01
CA THR A 374 -0.43 -4.42 14.58
C THR A 374 -1.47 -4.31 13.47
N LEU A 375 -2.60 -4.99 13.64
CA LEU A 375 -3.80 -4.79 12.83
C LEU A 375 -4.88 -4.15 13.70
N SER A 376 -5.30 -2.93 13.35
CA SER A 376 -6.35 -2.18 14.05
C SER A 376 -7.54 -1.94 13.13
N VAL A 377 -8.75 -2.21 13.63
CA VAL A 377 -10.02 -1.96 12.92
C VAL A 377 -10.95 -1.20 13.85
N SER A 378 -11.30 0.05 13.53
CA SER A 378 -12.08 0.89 14.45
C SER A 378 -13.21 1.67 13.78
N ASP A 379 -14.11 2.23 14.59
CA ASP A 379 -15.06 3.27 14.18
C ASP A 379 -15.92 2.91 12.95
N GLY A 380 -16.33 1.65 12.83
CA GLY A 380 -17.11 1.14 11.69
C GLY A 380 -16.29 0.76 10.45
N GLY A 381 -14.97 0.78 10.52
CA GLY A 381 -14.09 0.19 9.51
C GLY A 381 -14.25 -1.32 9.42
N ALA A 382 -13.92 -1.90 8.25
CA ALA A 382 -14.09 -3.32 8.00
C ALA A 382 -12.86 -3.95 7.34
N VAL A 383 -12.39 -5.07 7.89
CA VAL A 383 -11.38 -5.95 7.31
C VAL A 383 -12.02 -7.28 6.96
N THR A 384 -11.82 -7.75 5.72
CA THR A 384 -12.30 -9.05 5.26
C THR A 384 -11.16 -9.84 4.61
N LEU A 385 -10.89 -11.03 5.13
CA LEU A 385 -9.94 -12.00 4.56
C LEU A 385 -10.75 -13.07 3.81
N ALA A 386 -10.94 -12.86 2.50
CA ALA A 386 -11.82 -13.63 1.64
C ALA A 386 -11.26 -14.99 1.20
N GLY A 387 -9.93 -15.16 1.23
CA GLY A 387 -9.23 -16.41 0.91
C GLY A 387 -8.95 -17.26 2.13
N GLY A 388 -8.92 -16.65 3.32
CA GLY A 388 -9.47 -17.27 4.52
C GLY A 388 -8.59 -17.23 5.76
N THR A 389 -7.32 -16.88 5.71
CA THR A 389 -6.46 -17.03 6.90
C THR A 389 -5.85 -15.72 7.39
N LEU A 390 -5.93 -15.52 8.71
CA LEU A 390 -5.09 -14.61 9.47
C LEU A 390 -4.00 -15.41 10.19
N ASP A 391 -2.79 -15.40 9.65
CA ASP A 391 -1.63 -16.03 10.28
C ASP A 391 -0.95 -15.05 11.25
N ILE A 392 -0.60 -15.51 12.44
CA ILE A 392 0.12 -14.70 13.42
C ILE A 392 1.36 -15.46 13.91
N PHE A 393 2.54 -14.90 13.65
CA PHE A 393 3.82 -15.61 13.82
C PHE A 393 4.57 -15.32 15.12
N THR A 394 4.26 -14.23 15.83
CA THR A 394 5.04 -13.80 17.00
C THR A 394 4.15 -13.28 18.14
N ASP A 395 4.65 -13.36 19.37
CA ASP A 395 4.00 -12.84 20.58
C ASP A 395 3.89 -11.31 20.58
N ALA A 396 4.74 -10.64 19.80
CA ALA A 396 4.74 -9.18 19.69
C ALA A 396 3.62 -8.66 18.80
N CYS A 397 2.92 -9.54 18.08
CA CYS A 397 1.82 -9.15 17.22
C CYS A 397 0.53 -8.88 18.01
N SER A 398 -0.26 -7.92 17.53
CA SER A 398 -1.55 -7.58 18.12
C SER A 398 -2.65 -7.36 17.08
N VAL A 399 -3.86 -7.77 17.45
CA VAL A 399 -5.10 -7.50 16.69
C VAL A 399 -6.04 -6.71 17.59
N ILE A 400 -6.47 -5.53 17.13
CA ILE A 400 -7.36 -4.65 17.86
C ILE A 400 -8.58 -4.38 16.98
N VAL A 401 -9.76 -4.75 17.44
CA VAL A 401 -11.02 -4.41 16.79
C VAL A 401 -11.83 -3.57 17.76
N ASP A 402 -11.91 -2.26 17.55
CA ASP A 402 -12.52 -1.31 18.46
C ASP A 402 -13.69 -0.56 17.79
N GLY A 403 -14.86 -1.20 17.75
CA GLY A 403 -16.04 -0.68 17.06
C GLY A 403 -16.03 -0.90 15.55
N GLY A 404 -15.07 -1.67 15.02
CA GLY A 404 -15.00 -2.14 13.63
C GLY A 404 -15.44 -3.59 13.47
N VAL A 405 -15.18 -4.18 12.29
CA VAL A 405 -15.42 -5.62 12.03
C VAL A 405 -14.19 -6.26 11.39
N LEU A 406 -13.70 -7.35 11.96
CA LEU A 406 -12.75 -8.27 11.34
C LEU A 406 -13.48 -9.56 10.95
N SER A 407 -13.49 -9.88 9.65
CA SER A 407 -14.04 -11.14 9.12
C SER A 407 -12.93 -11.98 8.51
N THR A 408 -12.76 -13.22 9.00
CA THR A 408 -11.79 -14.20 8.47
C THR A 408 -12.37 -15.60 8.59
N MET A 409 -11.87 -16.56 7.83
CA MET A 409 -12.31 -17.95 7.97
C MET A 409 -11.57 -18.65 9.11
N ILE A 410 -10.26 -18.41 9.18
CA ILE A 410 -9.31 -19.05 10.10
C ILE A 410 -8.42 -17.97 10.70
N ILE A 411 -8.17 -18.11 12.00
CA ILE A 411 -7.01 -17.54 12.67
C ILE A 411 -6.07 -18.71 12.99
N ASP A 412 -4.81 -18.57 12.58
CA ASP A 412 -3.74 -19.54 12.84
C ASP A 412 -2.58 -18.85 13.54
N THR A 413 -2.20 -19.36 14.70
CA THR A 413 -0.98 -18.94 15.41
C THR A 413 0.13 -19.92 15.08
N VAL A 414 1.18 -19.43 14.42
CA VAL A 414 2.25 -20.29 13.93
C VAL A 414 3.22 -20.62 15.05
N GLY A 415 3.45 -21.91 15.28
CA GLY A 415 4.39 -22.38 16.31
C GLY A 415 3.79 -22.27 17.72
N SER A 416 4.50 -21.61 18.63
CA SER A 416 4.06 -21.37 20.01
C SER A 416 3.76 -19.90 20.28
N ALA A 417 3.40 -19.15 19.24
CA ALA A 417 3.12 -17.73 19.35
C ALA A 417 1.85 -17.49 20.19
N SER A 418 1.91 -16.53 21.11
CA SER A 418 0.79 -16.09 21.95
C SER A 418 0.58 -14.58 21.79
N PRO A 419 -0.03 -14.15 20.67
CA PRO A 419 -0.32 -12.74 20.42
C PRO A 419 -1.45 -12.23 21.32
N THR A 420 -1.72 -10.92 21.27
CA THR A 420 -2.86 -10.33 21.98
C THR A 420 -3.99 -9.97 21.02
N MET A 421 -5.24 -10.18 21.44
CA MET A 421 -6.41 -9.66 20.73
C MET A 421 -7.34 -8.88 21.67
N ALA A 422 -7.79 -7.71 21.21
CA ALA A 422 -8.75 -6.88 21.93
C ALA A 422 -9.97 -6.59 21.04
N LEU A 423 -11.18 -6.75 21.58
CA LEU A 423 -12.45 -6.66 20.83
C LEU A 423 -13.43 -5.68 21.49
N SER A 424 -14.07 -4.82 20.71
CA SER A 424 -15.27 -4.07 21.06
C SER A 424 -16.20 -4.06 19.86
N ASP A 425 -17.48 -4.34 20.10
CA ASP A 425 -18.45 -4.52 19.03
C ASP A 425 -18.78 -3.22 18.28
N PRO A 426 -19.02 -3.29 16.96
CA PRO A 426 -19.63 -2.20 16.22
C PRO A 426 -21.12 -2.09 16.56
N ALA A 427 -21.76 -1.00 16.14
CA ALA A 427 -23.21 -0.86 16.27
C ALA A 427 -23.96 -1.96 15.50
N GLY A 428 -24.60 -2.89 16.22
CA GLY A 428 -25.49 -3.90 15.65
C GLY A 428 -24.80 -5.14 15.05
N GLY A 429 -23.54 -5.41 15.41
CA GLY A 429 -22.81 -6.59 14.95
C GLY A 429 -21.77 -7.07 15.96
N SER A 430 -20.98 -8.06 15.55
CA SER A 430 -19.86 -8.59 16.34
C SER A 430 -18.53 -8.08 15.78
N ALA A 431 -17.59 -7.79 16.68
CA ALA A 431 -16.23 -7.35 16.35
C ALA A 431 -15.48 -8.39 15.51
N LEU A 432 -15.56 -9.67 15.92
CA LEU A 432 -14.88 -10.77 15.22
C LEU A 432 -15.89 -11.73 14.60
N ARG A 433 -15.76 -11.99 13.30
CA ARG A 433 -16.56 -12.95 12.55
C ARG A 433 -15.66 -14.04 11.97
N LEU A 434 -15.94 -15.29 12.32
CA LEU A 434 -15.15 -16.46 11.99
C LEU A 434 -15.93 -17.47 11.15
N GLY A 435 -15.28 -17.98 10.12
CA GLY A 435 -15.77 -19.07 9.26
C GLY A 435 -16.52 -18.60 8.02
N ASP A 436 -16.83 -19.56 7.15
CA ASP A 436 -17.62 -19.41 5.94
C ASP A 436 -18.49 -20.64 5.67
N ASP A 437 -19.43 -20.53 4.74
CA ASP A 437 -20.33 -21.64 4.42
C ASP A 437 -19.67 -22.75 3.57
N GLU A 438 -18.42 -22.55 3.12
CA GLU A 438 -17.74 -23.45 2.17
C GLU A 438 -16.69 -24.37 2.81
N LEU A 439 -15.98 -23.94 3.86
CA LEU A 439 -14.88 -24.70 4.46
C LEU A 439 -15.27 -25.39 5.79
N ALA A 440 -15.10 -26.71 5.81
CA ALA A 440 -15.12 -27.51 7.05
C ALA A 440 -13.74 -27.52 7.71
N SER A 441 -13.19 -26.35 8.05
CA SER A 441 -11.92 -26.18 8.73
C SER A 441 -12.08 -26.08 10.26
N ILE A 442 -10.97 -26.13 11.00
CA ILE A 442 -10.93 -25.81 12.43
C ILE A 442 -10.09 -24.55 12.58
N THR A 443 -10.65 -23.51 13.22
CA THR A 443 -9.88 -22.36 13.69
C THR A 443 -9.69 -22.48 15.19
N THR A 444 -8.48 -22.19 15.67
CA THR A 444 -8.12 -22.31 17.08
C THR A 444 -7.73 -20.95 17.63
N ILE A 445 -8.33 -20.56 18.75
CA ILE A 445 -7.89 -19.43 19.55
C ILE A 445 -7.29 -20.00 20.84
N ASP A 446 -5.96 -19.96 20.91
CA ASP A 446 -5.16 -20.45 22.04
C ASP A 446 -4.26 -19.33 22.62
N PHE A 447 -4.78 -18.11 22.61
CA PHE A 447 -4.09 -16.92 23.10
C PHE A 447 -5.10 -15.96 23.75
N PRO A 448 -4.65 -15.00 24.58
CA PRO A 448 -5.56 -14.15 25.34
C PRO A 448 -6.37 -13.20 24.45
N VAL A 449 -7.68 -13.16 24.73
CA VAL A 449 -8.64 -12.20 24.14
C VAL A 449 -9.24 -11.34 25.25
N SER A 450 -9.28 -10.02 25.07
CA SER A 450 -9.87 -9.06 26.01
C SER A 450 -10.87 -8.11 25.34
N ASP A 451 -11.58 -7.32 26.15
CA ASP A 451 -12.32 -6.17 25.62
C ASP A 451 -11.34 -5.08 25.15
N ALA A 452 -11.70 -4.36 24.08
CA ALA A 452 -11.01 -3.15 23.63
C ALA A 452 -11.52 -1.93 24.40
N ALA A 453 -10.96 -0.75 24.11
CA ALA A 453 -11.28 0.47 24.83
C ALA A 453 -12.75 0.92 24.64
N GLY A 454 -13.36 0.62 23.50
CA GLY A 454 -14.76 0.92 23.19
C GLY A 454 -15.80 0.13 23.99
N GLY A 455 -15.39 -0.91 24.72
CA GLY A 455 -16.27 -1.71 25.57
C GLY A 455 -16.36 -3.18 25.15
N PRO A 456 -17.49 -3.85 25.45
CA PRO A 456 -17.66 -5.29 25.22
C PRO A 456 -17.45 -5.70 23.76
N GLY A 457 -16.63 -6.72 23.53
CA GLY A 457 -16.45 -7.35 22.23
C GLY A 457 -17.00 -8.77 22.17
N SER A 458 -17.62 -9.14 21.05
CA SER A 458 -18.18 -10.47 20.81
C SER A 458 -17.54 -11.18 19.63
N ILE A 459 -17.60 -12.52 19.67
CA ILE A 459 -17.14 -13.42 18.61
C ILE A 459 -18.36 -14.08 17.98
N GLN A 460 -18.46 -14.01 16.66
CA GLN A 460 -19.47 -14.72 15.88
C GLN A 460 -18.82 -15.83 15.05
N LYS A 461 -19.25 -17.08 15.26
CA LYS A 461 -18.89 -18.24 14.43
C LYS A 461 -20.03 -18.60 13.49
N ILE A 462 -19.75 -18.56 12.19
CA ILE A 462 -20.65 -18.93 11.10
C ILE A 462 -20.07 -20.14 10.33
N GLY A 463 -20.84 -20.70 9.40
CA GLY A 463 -20.29 -21.71 8.51
C GLY A 463 -20.14 -23.10 9.10
N LEU A 464 -19.72 -24.07 8.28
CA LEU A 464 -19.73 -25.50 8.65
C LEU A 464 -18.55 -25.93 9.53
N GLY A 465 -17.45 -25.18 9.54
CA GLY A 465 -16.23 -25.48 10.31
C GLY A 465 -16.39 -25.46 11.84
N SER A 466 -15.30 -25.68 12.56
CA SER A 466 -15.24 -25.65 14.03
C SER A 466 -14.46 -24.45 14.54
N LEU A 467 -14.94 -23.84 15.62
CA LEU A 467 -14.15 -22.94 16.47
C LEU A 467 -13.67 -23.73 17.69
N LEU A 468 -12.36 -23.81 17.90
CA LEU A 468 -11.73 -24.37 19.10
C LEU A 468 -11.25 -23.20 19.99
N LEU A 469 -11.75 -23.15 21.22
CA LEU A 469 -11.27 -22.23 22.26
C LEU A 469 -10.44 -23.03 23.25
N ALA A 470 -9.14 -22.74 23.32
CA ALA A 470 -8.18 -23.46 24.17
C ALA A 470 -7.52 -22.55 25.22
N HIS A 471 -7.65 -21.23 25.07
CA HIS A 471 -7.16 -20.25 26.04
C HIS A 471 -8.32 -19.42 26.60
N GLY A 472 -8.24 -19.08 27.89
CA GLY A 472 -9.19 -18.20 28.55
C GLY A 472 -9.24 -16.78 27.97
N GLY A 473 -10.45 -16.20 27.94
CA GLY A 473 -10.70 -14.82 27.53
C GLY A 473 -11.24 -13.96 28.67
N THR A 474 -11.03 -12.65 28.59
CA THR A 474 -11.58 -11.64 29.53
C THR A 474 -12.59 -10.70 28.88
N TYR A 475 -12.90 -10.91 27.60
CA TYR A 475 -13.90 -10.15 26.87
C TYR A 475 -15.32 -10.43 27.40
N SER A 476 -16.22 -9.47 27.29
CA SER A 476 -17.54 -9.51 27.92
C SER A 476 -18.71 -9.53 26.95
N GLY A 477 -18.49 -9.36 25.65
CA GLY A 477 -19.57 -9.34 24.63
C GLY A 477 -20.15 -10.71 24.29
N GLY A 478 -19.42 -11.79 24.58
CA GLY A 478 -19.90 -13.18 24.45
C GLY A 478 -19.59 -13.84 23.11
N VAL A 479 -20.17 -15.03 22.90
CA VAL A 479 -19.92 -15.86 21.71
C VAL A 479 -21.24 -16.28 21.08
N THR A 480 -21.42 -16.00 19.78
CA THR A 480 -22.58 -16.47 19.02
C THR A 480 -22.14 -17.48 17.97
N VAL A 481 -22.69 -18.68 17.99
CA VAL A 481 -22.38 -19.75 17.04
C VAL A 481 -23.64 -20.10 16.27
N THR A 482 -23.72 -19.66 15.02
CA THR A 482 -24.88 -19.92 14.15
C THR A 482 -24.66 -21.08 13.19
N GLY A 483 -23.43 -21.56 13.05
CA GLY A 483 -23.07 -22.68 12.18
C GLY A 483 -21.89 -23.49 12.70
N GLY A 484 -21.88 -24.78 12.35
CA GLY A 484 -20.75 -25.65 12.59
C GLY A 484 -20.60 -26.05 14.06
N ARG A 485 -19.37 -26.16 14.56
CA ARG A 485 -19.07 -26.64 15.92
C ARG A 485 -18.39 -25.57 16.78
N LEU A 486 -18.65 -25.64 18.07
CA LEU A 486 -17.84 -24.99 19.11
C LEU A 486 -17.18 -26.07 19.95
N ARG A 487 -15.86 -26.01 20.11
CA ARG A 487 -15.06 -26.96 20.88
C ARG A 487 -14.35 -26.21 21.99
N LEU A 488 -14.47 -26.71 23.21
CA LEU A 488 -13.80 -26.22 24.40
C LEU A 488 -12.62 -27.15 24.74
N LEU A 489 -11.47 -26.58 25.08
CA LEU A 489 -10.30 -27.36 25.45
C LEU A 489 -9.57 -26.73 26.63
N ASP A 490 -10.09 -26.97 27.83
CA ASP A 490 -9.42 -26.68 29.10
C ASP A 490 -9.62 -27.81 30.10
N ALA A 491 -9.12 -29.01 29.75
CA ALA A 491 -9.22 -30.18 30.62
C ALA A 491 -8.50 -29.98 31.98
N ALA A 492 -7.52 -29.08 32.04
CA ALA A 492 -6.79 -28.75 33.25
C ALA A 492 -7.48 -27.65 34.09
N ARG A 493 -8.55 -27.04 33.57
CA ARG A 493 -9.33 -25.97 34.20
C ARG A 493 -8.44 -24.82 34.67
N GLN A 494 -7.51 -24.44 33.81
CA GLN A 494 -6.55 -23.37 34.07
C GLN A 494 -7.20 -22.00 33.95
N PHE A 495 -8.30 -21.91 33.22
CA PHE A 495 -8.93 -20.64 32.89
C PHE A 495 -10.32 -20.50 33.55
N PRO A 496 -10.66 -19.29 34.04
CA PRO A 496 -11.97 -19.03 34.63
C PRO A 496 -13.09 -19.02 33.58
N SER A 497 -12.79 -18.69 32.32
CA SER A 497 -13.68 -18.96 31.19
C SER A 497 -12.96 -18.92 29.85
N LEU A 498 -13.29 -19.88 28.97
CA LEU A 498 -12.85 -19.92 27.59
C LEU A 498 -13.62 -18.96 26.68
N THR A 499 -14.83 -18.56 27.08
CA THR A 499 -15.74 -17.74 26.26
C THR A 499 -15.90 -16.30 26.78
N GLY A 500 -15.05 -15.90 27.73
CA GLY A 500 -15.21 -14.63 28.44
C GLY A 500 -16.41 -14.62 29.39
N SER A 501 -16.80 -13.44 29.87
CA SER A 501 -17.93 -13.30 30.81
C SER A 501 -19.29 -13.08 30.15
N GLY A 502 -19.31 -12.92 28.82
CA GLY A 502 -20.54 -12.70 28.05
C GLY A 502 -21.34 -13.98 27.79
N PRO A 503 -22.58 -13.86 27.29
CA PRO A 503 -23.42 -15.02 27.00
C PRO A 503 -22.88 -15.83 25.81
N VAL A 504 -23.17 -17.14 25.81
CA VAL A 504 -22.95 -18.03 24.67
C VAL A 504 -24.30 -18.39 24.06
N LEU A 505 -24.54 -17.92 22.83
CA LEU A 505 -25.71 -18.30 22.04
C LEU A 505 -25.31 -19.33 20.99
N PHE A 506 -25.84 -20.55 21.11
CA PHE A 506 -25.49 -21.67 20.26
C PHE A 506 -26.70 -22.16 19.47
N THR A 507 -26.67 -22.01 18.15
CA THR A 507 -27.60 -22.63 17.21
C THR A 507 -26.88 -23.44 16.13
N GLY A 508 -25.58 -23.70 16.33
CA GLY A 508 -24.77 -24.56 15.46
C GLY A 508 -25.15 -26.04 15.57
N LEU A 509 -24.30 -26.90 15.02
CA LEU A 509 -24.51 -28.36 15.03
C LEU A 509 -24.18 -28.98 16.39
N ARG A 510 -22.97 -28.71 16.92
CA ARG A 510 -22.48 -29.31 18.17
C ARG A 510 -21.58 -28.38 18.98
N LEU A 511 -21.87 -28.25 20.27
CA LEU A 511 -20.98 -27.70 21.29
C LEU A 511 -20.41 -28.86 22.09
N GLU A 512 -19.08 -28.95 22.17
CA GLU A 512 -18.40 -30.05 22.85
C GLU A 512 -17.11 -29.68 23.56
N GLY A 513 -16.56 -30.65 24.31
CA GLY A 513 -15.28 -30.57 24.99
C GLY A 513 -15.42 -30.22 26.47
N THR A 514 -14.30 -29.86 27.09
CA THR A 514 -14.21 -29.59 28.52
C THR A 514 -13.76 -28.15 28.73
N GLY A 515 -14.39 -27.44 29.67
CA GLY A 515 -14.03 -26.07 30.03
C GLY A 515 -15.16 -25.28 30.68
N VAL A 516 -14.88 -24.01 30.98
CA VAL A 516 -15.80 -23.12 31.70
C VAL A 516 -16.37 -22.02 30.77
N ILE A 517 -17.69 -21.85 30.80
CA ILE A 517 -18.46 -20.77 30.18
C ILE A 517 -19.03 -19.90 31.31
N ALA A 518 -18.38 -18.78 31.67
CA ALA A 518 -18.83 -17.99 32.81
C ALA A 518 -20.23 -17.36 32.61
N GLY A 519 -20.58 -17.05 31.36
CA GLY A 519 -21.89 -16.49 31.03
C GLY A 519 -23.02 -17.52 30.93
N THR A 520 -24.21 -17.06 30.57
CA THR A 520 -25.33 -17.94 30.23
C THR A 520 -25.05 -18.71 28.94
N LEU A 521 -25.14 -20.04 28.98
CA LEU A 521 -25.15 -20.92 27.81
C LEU A 521 -26.59 -21.14 27.34
N SER A 522 -26.92 -20.67 26.14
CA SER A 522 -28.22 -20.90 25.50
C SER A 522 -28.05 -21.73 24.24
N VAL A 523 -28.55 -22.96 24.27
CA VAL A 523 -28.56 -23.88 23.12
C VAL A 523 -29.98 -23.87 22.53
N ALA A 524 -30.09 -23.65 21.23
CA ALA A 524 -31.38 -23.59 20.54
C ALA A 524 -31.33 -24.27 19.17
N GLY A 525 -32.47 -24.29 18.47
CA GLY A 525 -32.61 -24.97 17.19
C GLY A 525 -32.43 -26.48 17.35
N SER A 526 -31.65 -27.09 16.45
CA SER A 526 -31.25 -28.50 16.50
C SER A 526 -29.86 -28.72 17.09
N GLY A 527 -29.37 -27.75 17.90
CA GLY A 527 -28.03 -27.81 18.47
C GLY A 527 -27.85 -28.97 19.43
N VAL A 528 -26.66 -29.57 19.40
CA VAL A 528 -26.23 -30.62 20.33
C VAL A 528 -25.29 -30.04 21.37
N LEU A 529 -25.59 -30.24 22.66
CA LEU A 529 -24.67 -30.02 23.78
C LEU A 529 -24.09 -31.37 24.19
N ALA A 530 -22.77 -31.52 24.16
CA ALA A 530 -22.13 -32.78 24.50
C ALA A 530 -20.75 -32.56 25.13
N PRO A 531 -20.58 -32.68 26.46
CA PRO A 531 -19.27 -32.53 27.08
C PRO A 531 -18.19 -33.38 26.39
N SER A 532 -18.51 -34.62 26.02
CA SER A 532 -17.59 -35.47 25.27
C SER A 532 -17.43 -35.10 23.80
N GLN A 533 -16.20 -35.23 23.31
CA GLN A 533 -15.91 -35.16 21.88
C GLN A 533 -16.40 -36.41 21.15
N GLU A 534 -16.87 -36.26 19.89
CA GLU A 534 -17.46 -37.35 19.07
C GLU A 534 -16.60 -38.63 18.95
N SER A 535 -15.30 -38.57 19.19
CA SER A 535 -14.37 -39.71 19.14
C SER A 535 -13.61 -39.99 20.43
N GLY A 536 -13.92 -39.27 21.53
CA GLY A 536 -13.20 -39.37 22.79
C GLY A 536 -13.75 -40.48 23.69
N ALA A 537 -12.88 -41.37 24.16
CA ALA A 537 -13.11 -42.08 25.41
C ALA A 537 -12.64 -41.14 26.52
N GLY A 538 -13.56 -40.37 27.08
CA GLY A 538 -13.27 -39.36 28.09
C GLY A 538 -14.52 -39.08 28.90
N ILE A 539 -14.32 -38.79 30.18
CA ILE A 539 -15.35 -38.17 31.01
C ILE A 539 -15.05 -36.69 30.99
N ASP A 540 -15.95 -35.94 30.38
CA ASP A 540 -15.76 -34.52 30.12
C ASP A 540 -16.77 -33.68 30.91
N LEU A 541 -16.38 -32.46 31.24
CA LEU A 541 -17.15 -31.54 32.08
C LEU A 541 -17.22 -30.17 31.43
N ILE A 542 -18.45 -29.71 31.19
CA ILE A 542 -18.71 -28.32 30.83
C ILE A 542 -19.30 -27.62 32.04
N GLU A 543 -18.71 -26.51 32.44
CA GLU A 543 -19.31 -25.62 33.44
C GLU A 543 -19.91 -24.41 32.75
N CYS A 544 -21.07 -23.97 33.22
CA CYS A 544 -21.70 -22.77 32.70
C CYS A 544 -22.39 -21.93 33.78
N GLY A 545 -22.50 -20.62 33.55
CA GLY A 545 -23.17 -19.73 34.50
C GLY A 545 -24.65 -20.04 34.66
N ALA A 546 -25.43 -19.97 33.58
CA ALA A 546 -26.82 -20.44 33.55
C ALA A 546 -27.04 -21.26 32.28
N LEU A 547 -27.96 -22.23 32.31
CA LEU A 547 -28.17 -23.15 31.18
C LEU A 547 -29.59 -23.01 30.63
N ASN A 548 -29.72 -22.69 29.36
CA ASN A 548 -31.01 -22.64 28.65
C ASN A 548 -30.99 -23.60 27.46
N LEU A 549 -31.74 -24.70 27.55
CA LEU A 549 -31.91 -25.68 26.47
C LEU A 549 -33.27 -25.49 25.79
N GLY A 550 -33.26 -25.22 24.49
CA GLY A 550 -34.47 -25.09 23.67
C GLY A 550 -35.16 -26.43 23.41
N ALA A 551 -36.45 -26.42 23.09
CA ALA A 551 -37.24 -27.64 22.89
C ALA A 551 -36.76 -28.56 21.73
N GLY A 552 -35.92 -28.05 20.82
CA GLY A 552 -35.37 -28.80 19.69
C GLY A 552 -33.95 -29.33 19.90
N THR A 553 -33.30 -29.04 21.03
CA THR A 553 -31.90 -29.39 21.26
C THR A 553 -31.71 -30.84 21.68
N THR A 554 -30.49 -31.34 21.55
CA THR A 554 -30.08 -32.63 22.12
C THR A 554 -28.97 -32.40 23.15
N THR A 555 -29.08 -33.01 24.32
CA THR A 555 -27.95 -33.14 25.27
C THR A 555 -27.43 -34.56 25.18
N GLU A 556 -26.14 -34.76 24.87
CA GLU A 556 -25.51 -36.07 24.83
C GLU A 556 -24.58 -36.25 26.02
N ILE A 557 -24.74 -37.37 26.72
CA ILE A 557 -23.96 -37.73 27.90
C ILE A 557 -23.41 -39.14 27.72
N GLN A 558 -22.11 -39.30 27.94
CA GLN A 558 -21.45 -40.60 28.00
C GLN A 558 -21.35 -41.12 29.44
N LEU A 559 -21.63 -42.40 29.64
CA LEU A 559 -21.57 -43.09 30.93
C LEU A 559 -20.52 -44.20 30.87
N GLY A 560 -19.39 -44.02 31.56
CA GLY A 560 -18.32 -45.03 31.70
C GLY A 560 -18.37 -45.83 33.00
N GLY A 561 -19.14 -45.38 33.99
CA GLY A 561 -19.32 -46.04 35.29
C GLY A 561 -20.00 -45.14 36.32
N VAL A 562 -20.36 -45.70 37.48
CA VAL A 562 -20.87 -44.92 38.62
C VAL A 562 -19.73 -44.03 39.14
N GLY A 563 -19.80 -42.71 38.87
CA GLY A 563 -18.73 -41.75 39.15
C GLY A 563 -17.79 -41.47 37.96
N SER A 564 -18.10 -41.99 36.78
CA SER A 564 -17.34 -41.76 35.54
C SER A 564 -18.35 -41.50 34.42
N PHE A 565 -18.81 -40.26 34.29
CA PHE A 565 -19.82 -39.85 33.31
C PHE A 565 -19.65 -38.38 32.93
N ASP A 566 -20.01 -38.03 31.70
CA ASP A 566 -20.04 -36.64 31.25
C ASP A 566 -20.99 -35.81 32.12
N GLN A 567 -20.63 -34.56 32.39
CA GLN A 567 -21.42 -33.67 33.24
C GLN A 567 -21.49 -32.26 32.66
N VAL A 568 -22.63 -31.61 32.90
CA VAL A 568 -22.80 -30.16 32.75
C VAL A 568 -23.05 -29.57 34.14
N ASP A 569 -22.12 -28.78 34.65
CA ASP A 569 -22.28 -28.06 35.91
C ASP A 569 -22.81 -26.65 35.62
N VAL A 570 -23.81 -26.21 36.39
CA VAL A 570 -24.53 -24.96 36.18
C VAL A 570 -24.48 -24.16 37.47
N GLU A 571 -23.81 -23.01 37.47
CA GLU A 571 -23.71 -22.17 38.68
C GLU A 571 -25.01 -21.41 39.03
N GLY A 572 -26.00 -21.46 38.13
CA GLY A 572 -27.24 -20.69 38.17
C GLY A 572 -28.43 -21.51 37.69
N GLU A 573 -29.49 -20.84 37.22
CA GLU A 573 -30.70 -21.56 36.84
C GLU A 573 -30.51 -22.39 35.56
N ALA A 574 -30.97 -23.65 35.61
CA ALA A 574 -31.06 -24.54 34.46
C ALA A 574 -32.52 -24.65 33.97
N SER A 575 -32.77 -24.20 32.74
CA SER A 575 -34.01 -24.42 32.00
C SER A 575 -33.81 -25.53 30.97
N LEU A 576 -34.38 -26.71 31.25
CA LEU A 576 -34.19 -27.90 30.44
C LEU A 576 -35.31 -28.09 29.41
N GLY A 577 -34.92 -28.26 28.15
CA GLY A 577 -35.76 -28.60 27.02
C GLY A 577 -35.06 -29.59 26.10
N GLY A 578 -35.78 -30.10 25.10
CA GLY A 578 -35.19 -30.99 24.09
C GLY A 578 -35.08 -32.45 24.53
N MET A 579 -34.11 -33.16 23.96
CA MET A 579 -33.88 -34.59 24.13
C MET A 579 -32.57 -34.88 24.87
N LEU A 580 -32.61 -35.73 25.89
CA LEU A 580 -31.42 -36.31 26.50
C LEU A 580 -31.07 -37.64 25.82
N THR A 581 -29.82 -37.77 25.38
CA THR A 581 -29.25 -39.00 24.81
C THR A 581 -28.16 -39.50 25.72
N LEU A 582 -28.27 -40.77 26.12
CA LEU A 582 -27.28 -41.46 26.93
C LEU A 582 -26.57 -42.52 26.09
N SER A 583 -25.26 -42.62 26.22
CA SER A 583 -24.47 -43.68 25.61
C SER A 583 -23.52 -44.31 26.64
N TYR A 584 -23.32 -45.62 26.55
CA TYR A 584 -22.39 -46.34 27.43
C TYR A 584 -21.01 -46.42 26.79
N GLN A 585 -19.98 -46.12 27.59
CA GLN A 585 -18.57 -46.21 27.21
C GLN A 585 -17.90 -47.43 27.84
N GLY A 586 -16.83 -47.92 27.22
CA GLY A 586 -15.95 -48.93 27.82
C GLY A 586 -16.62 -50.27 28.18
N GLY A 587 -17.76 -50.60 27.57
CA GLY A 587 -18.53 -51.80 27.91
C GLY A 587 -19.35 -51.69 29.21
N PHE A 588 -19.47 -50.48 29.77
CA PHE A 588 -20.33 -50.22 30.92
C PHE A 588 -21.77 -50.61 30.62
N THR A 589 -22.47 -51.10 31.64
CA THR A 589 -23.90 -51.37 31.60
C THR A 589 -24.46 -50.90 32.93
N ALA A 590 -25.30 -49.87 32.89
CA ALA A 590 -25.95 -49.38 34.10
C ALA A 590 -26.85 -50.47 34.71
N ALA A 591 -26.80 -50.59 36.03
CA ALA A 591 -27.66 -51.45 36.82
C ALA A 591 -28.82 -50.65 37.43
N PRO A 592 -29.98 -51.30 37.71
CA PRO A 592 -31.04 -50.67 38.49
C PRO A 592 -30.51 -50.16 39.84
N GLY A 593 -30.71 -48.88 40.12
CA GLY A 593 -30.21 -48.23 41.33
C GLY A 593 -28.91 -47.45 41.16
N ASP A 594 -28.30 -47.48 39.98
CA ASP A 594 -27.22 -46.54 39.63
C ASP A 594 -27.80 -45.12 39.51
N TRP A 595 -27.07 -44.13 40.01
CA TRP A 595 -27.42 -42.71 39.97
C TRP A 595 -26.29 -41.92 39.32
N PHE A 596 -26.66 -40.95 38.48
CA PHE A 596 -25.76 -40.09 37.72
C PHE A 596 -26.26 -38.65 37.78
N GLU A 597 -25.42 -37.74 38.26
CA GLU A 597 -25.69 -36.30 38.32
C GLU A 597 -25.14 -35.63 37.06
N ILE A 598 -25.85 -35.80 35.96
CA ILE A 598 -25.38 -35.39 34.62
C ILE A 598 -25.57 -33.90 34.36
N ILE A 599 -26.45 -33.25 35.14
CA ILE A 599 -26.64 -31.81 35.21
C ILE A 599 -26.73 -31.46 36.69
N ASP A 600 -25.79 -30.66 37.18
CA ASP A 600 -25.77 -30.10 38.54
C ASP A 600 -26.12 -28.61 38.45
N ALA A 601 -27.06 -28.12 39.25
CA ALA A 601 -27.64 -26.77 39.14
C ALA A 601 -28.14 -26.20 40.47
#